data_AF-A0A1E3B3Q1-F1
#
_entry.id   AF-A0A1E3B3Q1-F1
#
_cell.length_a   1.000
_cell.length_b   1.000
_cell.length_c   1.000
_cell.angle_alpha   90.00
_cell.angle_beta   90.00
_cell.angle_gamma   90.00
#
_symmetry.space_group_name_H-M   'P 1'
#
loop_
_entity.id
_entity.type
_entity.pdbx_description
1 polymer ?
#
loop_
_entity_poly.entity_id
_entity_poly.type
_entity_poly.pdbx_seq_one_letter_code
_entity_poly.pdbx_strand_id
1 'polypeptide(L)'
;MNVLAEKSMGGTVTATRSALLNAILATSAFHRRVSGGEYWQVTSECYQKQAQQDLLRGFQREVGSAQKRVKYKEMLMALVNLATLSVFQGEPDKLLACLLIAERYIRTKGLTKRQILLPDIVTDEGHELRSILDAPGPPSEAPLRITKWMVVPDFGLRIAKDLQLGQNDLHLEFPGRWDLTMYPEIFGIPESFVGLVSHITRLGNERDRLLNGSPADDGRTPTMRDFLLRAKLLDEHVCRWEPPSGPHHFMFCAMQKALSIFFYRRVYDVDVATLQHSVRQVRDLLTQSQTWYTESGQRGVFPVWPAFVTACEALSPDLQEFFQTWFEQGFQQGGLASFQLAGPIVRDVWGNRAQERGKAVHWPEIMRSNKLAMVCM
;
A
#
# COMPACT_ATOMS: atom_id res chain seq x y z
N MET A 1 -24.48 11.10 -8.53
CA MET A 1 -25.92 10.83 -8.66
C MET A 1 -26.51 11.19 -10.03
N ASN A 2 -26.08 12.27 -10.70
CA ASN A 2 -26.64 12.64 -12.03
C ASN A 2 -26.52 11.55 -13.10
N VAL A 3 -25.49 10.71 -13.07
CA VAL A 3 -25.29 9.63 -14.06
C VAL A 3 -26.39 8.56 -13.98
N LEU A 4 -26.79 8.17 -12.76
CA LEU A 4 -27.83 7.15 -12.56
C LEU A 4 -29.18 7.70 -13.02
N ALA A 5 -29.51 8.94 -12.65
CA ALA A 5 -30.72 9.61 -13.12
C ALA A 5 -30.76 9.74 -14.65
N GLU A 6 -29.66 10.16 -15.27
CA GLU A 6 -29.53 10.29 -16.72
C GLU A 6 -29.72 8.93 -17.42
N LYS A 7 -29.14 7.85 -16.89
CA LYS A 7 -29.31 6.48 -17.43
C LYS A 7 -30.76 5.98 -17.25
N SER A 8 -31.39 6.26 -16.11
CA SER A 8 -32.80 5.90 -15.86
C SER A 8 -33.78 6.69 -16.72
N MET A 9 -33.45 7.92 -17.11
CA MET A 9 -34.23 8.75 -18.03
C MET A 9 -33.94 8.44 -19.51
N GLY A 10 -33.14 7.41 -19.83
CA GLY A 10 -32.81 7.02 -21.20
C GLY A 10 -31.74 7.90 -21.88
N GLY A 11 -31.02 8.74 -21.12
CA GLY A 11 -29.96 9.60 -21.61
C GLY A 11 -28.65 8.85 -21.92
N THR A 12 -27.81 9.44 -22.75
CA THR A 12 -26.51 8.87 -23.16
C THR A 12 -25.37 9.30 -22.24
N VAL A 13 -24.78 8.35 -21.52
CA VAL A 13 -23.66 8.60 -20.60
C VAL A 13 -22.32 8.28 -21.29
N THR A 14 -21.27 9.04 -21.01
CA THR A 14 -19.93 8.72 -21.53
C THR A 14 -19.39 7.44 -20.90
N ALA A 15 -18.55 6.70 -21.62
CA ALA A 15 -17.98 5.44 -21.14
C ALA A 15 -17.29 5.63 -19.77
N THR A 16 -16.54 6.69 -19.55
CA THR A 16 -15.90 6.98 -18.25
C THR A 16 -16.87 7.26 -17.11
N ARG A 17 -17.96 7.98 -17.36
CA ARG A 17 -18.99 8.23 -16.34
C ARG A 17 -19.73 6.94 -15.97
N SER A 18 -19.96 6.06 -16.95
CA SER A 18 -20.51 4.72 -16.73
C SER A 18 -19.51 3.84 -15.95
N ALA A 19 -18.24 3.85 -16.33
CA ALA A 19 -17.17 3.13 -15.62
C ALA A 19 -17.08 3.54 -14.15
N LEU A 20 -17.07 4.85 -13.87
CA LEU A 20 -17.02 5.39 -12.52
C LEU A 20 -18.25 4.97 -11.69
N LEU A 21 -19.46 5.09 -12.27
CA LEU A 21 -20.68 4.67 -11.58
C LEU A 21 -20.63 3.18 -11.24
N ASN A 22 -20.29 2.34 -12.22
CA ASN A 22 -20.21 0.89 -12.03
C ASN A 22 -19.12 0.51 -11.01
N ALA A 23 -17.97 1.17 -11.00
CA ALA A 23 -16.93 0.93 -9.99
C ALA A 23 -17.42 1.26 -8.57
N ILE A 24 -18.10 2.40 -8.38
CA ILE A 24 -18.68 2.78 -7.08
C ILE A 24 -19.74 1.77 -6.64
N LEU A 25 -20.61 1.34 -7.55
CA LEU A 25 -21.64 0.32 -7.27
C LEU A 25 -21.00 -1.03 -6.93
N ALA A 26 -19.93 -1.42 -7.61
CA ALA A 26 -19.19 -2.63 -7.34
C ALA A 26 -18.57 -2.61 -5.93
N THR A 27 -17.91 -1.52 -5.54
CA THR A 27 -17.33 -1.34 -4.19
C THR A 27 -18.42 -1.37 -3.11
N SER A 28 -19.53 -0.67 -3.35
CA SER A 28 -20.67 -0.64 -2.42
C SER A 28 -21.31 -2.01 -2.25
N ALA A 29 -21.52 -2.74 -3.34
CA ALA A 29 -22.03 -4.11 -3.32
C ALA A 29 -21.06 -5.04 -2.59
N PHE A 30 -19.76 -4.94 -2.87
CA PHE A 30 -18.75 -5.76 -2.22
C PHE A 30 -18.71 -5.56 -0.71
N HIS A 31 -18.75 -4.30 -0.25
CA HIS A 31 -18.79 -4.00 1.19
C HIS A 31 -20.04 -4.61 1.86
N ARG A 32 -21.19 -4.64 1.17
CA ARG A 32 -22.42 -5.25 1.70
C ARG A 32 -22.38 -6.76 1.79
N ARG A 33 -21.43 -7.45 1.13
CA ARG A 33 -21.25 -8.90 1.19
C ARG A 33 -21.12 -9.42 2.62
N VAL A 34 -20.42 -8.68 3.49
CA VAL A 34 -20.24 -9.04 4.90
C VAL A 34 -21.59 -9.27 5.60
N SER A 35 -22.62 -8.50 5.20
CA SER A 35 -23.96 -8.54 5.79
C SER A 35 -25.04 -9.25 4.95
N GLY A 36 -24.81 -9.44 3.65
CA GLY A 36 -25.87 -9.78 2.70
C GLY A 36 -25.58 -10.94 1.75
N GLY A 37 -24.49 -11.69 1.98
CA GLY A 37 -24.26 -12.99 1.33
C GLY A 37 -23.93 -12.94 -0.17
N GLU A 38 -24.19 -14.07 -0.85
CA GLU A 38 -23.75 -14.37 -2.22
C GLU A 38 -24.32 -13.43 -3.28
N TYR A 39 -25.55 -12.94 -3.11
CA TYR A 39 -26.18 -11.99 -4.04
C TYR A 39 -25.33 -10.74 -4.29
N TRP A 40 -24.76 -10.17 -3.23
CA TRP A 40 -23.94 -8.97 -3.33
C TRP A 40 -22.56 -9.25 -3.93
N GLN A 41 -22.04 -10.47 -3.78
CA GLN A 41 -20.82 -10.91 -4.47
C GLN A 41 -21.04 -10.93 -5.99
N VAL A 42 -22.07 -11.63 -6.46
CA VAL A 42 -22.39 -11.72 -7.90
C VAL A 42 -22.69 -10.33 -8.49
N THR A 43 -23.43 -9.51 -7.74
CA THR A 43 -23.76 -8.14 -8.15
C THR A 43 -22.50 -7.27 -8.28
N SER A 44 -21.57 -7.37 -7.32
CA SER A 44 -20.30 -6.64 -7.36
C SER A 44 -19.47 -7.03 -8.59
N GLU A 45 -19.33 -8.32 -8.86
CA GLU A 45 -18.59 -8.84 -10.01
C GLU A 45 -19.18 -8.38 -11.35
N CYS A 46 -20.52 -8.32 -11.45
CA CYS A 46 -21.19 -7.82 -12.64
C CYS A 46 -20.85 -6.34 -12.88
N TYR A 47 -20.97 -5.50 -11.86
CA TYR A 47 -20.61 -4.09 -11.97
C TYR A 47 -19.12 -3.87 -12.23
N GLN A 48 -18.24 -4.69 -11.62
CA GLN A 48 -16.80 -4.64 -11.87
C GLN A 48 -16.47 -4.91 -13.35
N LYS A 49 -17.05 -5.97 -13.93
CA LYS A 49 -16.85 -6.31 -15.35
C LYS A 49 -17.32 -5.17 -16.25
N GLN A 50 -18.48 -4.58 -15.97
CA GLN A 50 -18.99 -3.42 -16.73
C GLN A 50 -18.06 -2.22 -16.60
N ALA A 51 -17.56 -1.93 -15.40
CA ALA A 51 -16.63 -0.83 -15.15
C ALA A 51 -15.34 -0.99 -15.94
N GLN A 52 -14.75 -2.19 -15.95
CA GLN A 52 -13.55 -2.52 -16.72
C GLN A 52 -13.76 -2.36 -18.22
N GLN A 53 -14.87 -2.88 -18.77
CA GLN A 53 -15.19 -2.75 -20.19
C GLN A 53 -15.42 -1.29 -20.62
N ASP A 54 -16.13 -0.52 -19.81
CA ASP A 54 -16.37 0.90 -20.05
C ASP A 54 -15.08 1.71 -19.96
N LEU A 55 -14.18 1.36 -19.02
CA LEU A 55 -12.87 1.99 -18.88
C LEU A 55 -11.97 1.72 -20.08
N LEU A 56 -11.89 0.47 -20.53
CA LEU A 56 -11.16 0.07 -21.75
C LEU A 56 -11.65 0.86 -22.98
N ARG A 57 -12.98 0.99 -23.14
CA ARG A 57 -13.58 1.84 -24.17
C ARG A 57 -13.17 3.31 -24.02
N GLY A 58 -12.99 3.79 -22.80
CA GLY A 58 -12.43 5.11 -22.53
C GLY A 58 -11.02 5.28 -23.10
N PHE A 59 -10.11 4.34 -22.81
CA PHE A 59 -8.73 4.39 -23.30
C PHE A 59 -8.64 4.29 -24.83
N GLN A 60 -9.42 3.41 -25.45
CA GLN A 60 -9.46 3.27 -26.91
C GLN A 60 -9.86 4.58 -27.61
N ARG A 61 -10.71 5.40 -26.99
CA ARG A 61 -11.13 6.71 -27.52
C ARG A 61 -10.04 7.79 -27.40
N GLU A 62 -9.06 7.63 -26.52
CA GLU A 62 -7.89 8.52 -26.46
C GLU A 62 -6.91 8.26 -27.61
N VAL A 63 -6.82 7.00 -28.09
CA VAL A 63 -5.93 6.60 -29.19
C VAL A 63 -6.49 7.03 -30.56
N GLY A 64 -7.82 7.08 -30.71
CA GLY A 64 -8.48 7.51 -31.95
C GLY A 64 -8.48 9.03 -32.13
N SER A 65 -7.83 9.55 -33.18
CA SER A 65 -7.67 11.01 -33.42
C SER A 65 -8.97 11.77 -33.73
N ALA A 66 -10.08 11.07 -33.99
CA ALA A 66 -11.33 11.66 -34.49
C ALA A 66 -12.40 11.95 -33.42
N GLN A 67 -12.22 11.53 -32.16
CA GLN A 67 -13.24 11.67 -31.12
C GLN A 67 -12.88 12.68 -30.02
N LYS A 68 -13.92 13.22 -29.38
CA LYS A 68 -13.78 14.13 -28.23
C LYS A 68 -13.02 13.41 -27.12
N ARG A 69 -11.84 13.93 -26.78
CA ARG A 69 -10.98 13.41 -25.72
C ARG A 69 -11.73 13.21 -24.42
N VAL A 70 -11.36 12.15 -23.72
CA VAL A 70 -11.93 11.78 -22.45
C VAL A 70 -11.48 12.78 -21.40
N LYS A 71 -12.36 13.10 -20.44
CA LYS A 71 -11.99 13.98 -19.34
C LYS A 71 -11.02 13.25 -18.41
N TYR A 72 -9.79 13.76 -18.33
CA TYR A 72 -8.72 13.28 -17.45
C TYR A 72 -9.19 12.87 -16.04
N LYS A 73 -9.90 13.77 -15.35
CA LYS A 73 -10.37 13.53 -13.96
C LYS A 73 -11.35 12.36 -13.87
N GLU A 74 -12.20 12.16 -14.88
CA GLU A 74 -13.19 11.07 -14.87
C GLU A 74 -12.51 9.71 -15.08
N MET A 75 -11.49 9.64 -15.94
CA MET A 75 -10.70 8.42 -16.14
C MET A 75 -9.94 8.03 -14.86
N LEU A 76 -9.25 9.00 -14.25
CA LEU A 76 -8.48 8.77 -13.04
C LEU A 76 -9.38 8.37 -11.86
N MET A 77 -10.55 9.00 -11.71
CA MET A 77 -11.52 8.58 -10.70
C MET A 77 -11.99 7.13 -10.92
N ALA A 78 -12.26 6.72 -12.16
CA ALA A 78 -12.67 5.35 -12.45
C ALA A 78 -11.55 4.33 -12.12
N LEU A 79 -10.29 4.63 -12.48
CA LEU A 79 -9.12 3.82 -12.12
C LEU A 79 -8.94 3.68 -10.61
N VAL A 80 -9.00 4.80 -9.87
CA VAL A 80 -8.84 4.80 -8.41
C VAL A 80 -9.97 4.02 -7.73
N ASN A 81 -11.21 4.11 -8.22
CA ASN A 81 -12.31 3.32 -7.65
C ASN A 81 -12.16 1.82 -7.91
N LEU A 82 -11.62 1.42 -9.07
CA LEU A 82 -11.26 0.02 -9.33
C LEU A 82 -10.11 -0.45 -8.42
N ALA A 83 -9.10 0.40 -8.19
CA ALA A 83 -8.06 0.13 -7.21
C ALA A 83 -8.65 -0.08 -5.81
N THR A 84 -9.56 0.79 -5.36
CA THR A 84 -10.28 0.64 -4.08
C THR A 84 -11.04 -0.68 -4.02
N LEU A 85 -11.73 -1.08 -5.09
CA LEU A 85 -12.41 -2.37 -5.16
C LEU A 85 -11.43 -3.54 -4.99
N SER A 86 -10.28 -3.49 -5.67
CA SER A 86 -9.23 -4.52 -5.53
C SER A 86 -8.65 -4.60 -4.12
N VAL A 87 -8.58 -3.48 -3.38
CA VAL A 87 -8.22 -3.48 -1.94
C VAL A 87 -9.23 -4.29 -1.14
N PHE A 88 -10.53 -4.03 -1.33
CA PHE A 88 -11.58 -4.78 -0.65
C PHE A 88 -11.59 -6.26 -1.02
N GLN A 89 -11.34 -6.59 -2.29
CA GLN A 89 -11.28 -7.95 -2.79
C GLN A 89 -10.04 -8.72 -2.32
N GLY A 90 -8.98 -8.02 -1.88
CA GLY A 90 -7.70 -8.66 -1.56
C GLY A 90 -6.98 -9.16 -2.81
N GLU A 91 -7.09 -8.42 -3.92
CA GLU A 91 -6.44 -8.74 -5.20
C GLU A 91 -5.27 -7.77 -5.44
N PRO A 92 -4.10 -8.03 -4.84
CA PRO A 92 -2.96 -7.10 -4.87
C PRO A 92 -2.41 -6.88 -6.28
N ASP A 93 -2.48 -7.89 -7.16
CA ASP A 93 -2.02 -7.76 -8.56
C ASP A 93 -2.91 -6.78 -9.35
N LYS A 94 -4.24 -6.88 -9.21
CA LYS A 94 -5.18 -5.96 -9.86
C LYS A 94 -5.08 -4.55 -9.27
N LEU A 95 -4.85 -4.44 -7.96
CA LEU A 95 -4.55 -3.16 -7.32
C LEU A 95 -3.29 -2.53 -7.94
N LEU A 96 -2.18 -3.27 -7.95
CA LEU A 96 -0.91 -2.80 -8.48
C LEU A 96 -1.04 -2.36 -9.94
N ALA A 97 -1.71 -3.15 -10.76
CA ALA A 97 -2.03 -2.81 -12.14
C ALA A 97 -2.74 -1.45 -12.26
N CYS A 98 -3.84 -1.28 -11.51
CA CYS A 98 -4.61 -0.03 -11.54
C CYS A 98 -3.74 1.18 -11.13
N LEU A 99 -2.89 1.01 -10.12
CA LEU A 99 -1.99 2.07 -9.63
C LEU A 99 -0.90 2.42 -10.65
N LEU A 100 -0.28 1.43 -11.29
CA LEU A 100 0.74 1.66 -12.33
C LEU A 100 0.16 2.37 -13.55
N ILE A 101 -1.04 1.96 -13.98
CA ILE A 101 -1.76 2.61 -15.07
C ILE A 101 -2.13 4.04 -14.69
N ALA A 102 -2.61 4.26 -13.46
CA ALA A 102 -2.92 5.60 -12.96
C ALA A 102 -1.67 6.50 -12.93
N GLU A 103 -0.55 5.98 -12.43
CA GLU A 103 0.74 6.70 -12.43
C GLU A 103 1.14 7.09 -13.85
N ARG A 104 1.16 6.13 -14.78
CA ARG A 104 1.50 6.39 -16.17
C ARG A 104 0.61 7.47 -16.78
N TYR A 105 -0.71 7.37 -16.56
CA TYR A 105 -1.69 8.33 -17.04
C TYR A 105 -1.49 9.74 -16.44
N ILE A 106 -1.13 9.82 -15.16
CA ILE A 106 -0.78 11.08 -14.49
C ILE A 106 0.49 11.68 -15.11
N ARG A 107 1.54 10.87 -15.32
CA ARG A 107 2.81 11.32 -15.90
C ARG A 107 2.65 11.83 -17.33
N THR A 108 1.81 11.19 -18.15
CA THR A 108 1.60 11.60 -19.55
C THR A 108 0.65 12.80 -19.69
N LYS A 109 -0.47 12.84 -18.94
CA LYS A 109 -1.56 13.81 -19.16
C LYS A 109 -1.75 14.82 -18.02
N GLY A 110 -1.40 14.45 -16.80
CA GLY A 110 -1.64 15.26 -15.59
C GLY A 110 -0.58 16.33 -15.38
N LEU A 111 0.68 15.98 -15.63
CA LEU A 111 1.84 16.85 -15.40
C LEU A 111 2.16 17.76 -16.59
N THR A 112 1.55 17.53 -17.76
CA THR A 112 1.74 18.34 -19.00
C THR A 112 1.24 19.79 -18.89
N LYS A 113 0.61 20.20 -17.78
CA LYS A 113 0.31 21.61 -17.50
C LYS A 113 1.54 22.45 -17.11
N ARG A 114 2.71 21.84 -16.88
CA ARG A 114 4.01 22.54 -16.83
C ARG A 114 5.06 21.68 -17.54
N GLN A 115 5.70 22.26 -18.55
CA GLN A 115 6.67 21.61 -19.44
C GLN A 115 7.73 20.80 -18.67
N ILE A 116 7.71 19.48 -18.85
CA ILE A 116 8.92 18.65 -18.85
C ILE A 116 8.79 17.68 -20.02
N LEU A 117 9.74 17.78 -20.95
CA LEU A 117 9.90 16.94 -22.13
C LEU A 117 10.28 15.52 -21.68
N LEU A 118 9.35 14.58 -21.79
CA LEU A 118 9.67 13.15 -21.89
C LEU A 118 9.37 12.72 -23.33
N PRO A 119 10.22 11.90 -23.98
CA PRO A 119 9.95 11.41 -25.33
C PRO A 119 8.64 10.63 -25.35
N ASP A 120 7.81 10.88 -26.35
CA ASP A 120 6.54 10.20 -26.60
C ASP A 120 6.76 8.69 -26.77
N ILE A 121 6.72 7.94 -25.67
CA ILE A 121 6.50 6.49 -25.71
C ILE A 121 4.99 6.29 -25.81
N VAL A 122 4.46 6.37 -27.03
CA VAL A 122 3.09 5.97 -27.35
C VAL A 122 3.02 4.46 -27.18
N THR A 123 2.63 4.00 -26.00
CA THR A 123 2.26 2.57 -25.78
C THR A 123 0.75 2.59 -25.64
N ASP A 124 0.09 1.62 -26.26
CA ASP A 124 -1.37 1.47 -26.22
C ASP A 124 -1.81 1.10 -24.80
N GLU A 125 -2.08 2.13 -23.98
CA GLU A 125 -2.52 2.01 -22.58
C GLU A 125 -3.78 1.10 -22.47
N GLY A 126 -4.61 1.03 -23.53
CA GLY A 126 -5.78 0.17 -23.60
C GLY A 126 -5.44 -1.31 -23.83
N HIS A 127 -4.42 -1.60 -24.62
CA HIS A 127 -3.93 -2.97 -24.84
C HIS A 127 -3.20 -3.52 -23.60
N GLU A 128 -2.40 -2.70 -22.90
CA GLU A 128 -1.81 -3.07 -21.62
C GLU A 128 -2.87 -3.30 -20.54
N LEU A 129 -3.86 -2.41 -20.40
CA LEU A 129 -4.99 -2.62 -19.49
C LEU A 129 -5.70 -3.94 -19.75
N ARG A 130 -5.97 -4.26 -21.01
CA ARG A 130 -6.61 -5.54 -21.38
C ARG A 130 -5.69 -6.72 -21.07
N SER A 131 -4.41 -6.62 -21.45
CA SER A 131 -3.41 -7.64 -21.15
C SER A 131 -3.21 -7.85 -19.66
N ILE A 132 -3.31 -6.82 -18.82
CA ILE A 132 -3.06 -6.89 -17.38
C ILE A 132 -4.33 -7.30 -16.61
N LEU A 133 -5.51 -6.84 -17.05
CA LEU A 133 -6.79 -7.29 -16.50
C LEU A 133 -7.10 -8.75 -16.85
N ASP A 134 -6.62 -9.23 -18.01
CA ASP A 134 -6.78 -10.61 -18.48
C ASP A 134 -5.57 -11.52 -18.14
N ALA A 135 -4.43 -10.99 -17.66
CA ALA A 135 -3.24 -11.78 -17.33
C ALA A 135 -3.31 -12.45 -15.95
N PRO A 136 -2.90 -13.72 -15.83
CA PRO A 136 -2.66 -14.37 -14.55
C PRO A 136 -1.24 -14.04 -14.07
N GLY A 137 -0.99 -12.82 -13.61
CA GLY A 137 0.25 -12.48 -12.89
C GLY A 137 0.68 -11.01 -12.98
N PRO A 138 1.55 -10.56 -12.05
CA PRO A 138 1.96 -9.17 -11.95
C PRO A 138 2.82 -8.73 -13.16
N PRO A 139 2.70 -7.46 -13.60
CA PRO A 139 3.57 -6.90 -14.63
C PRO A 139 5.05 -6.92 -14.20
N SER A 140 5.94 -7.13 -15.17
CA SER A 140 7.37 -7.45 -15.01
C SER A 140 8.27 -6.33 -14.42
N GLU A 141 7.72 -5.23 -13.91
CA GLU A 141 8.51 -4.18 -13.28
C GLU A 141 8.65 -4.44 -11.78
N ALA A 142 9.88 -4.74 -11.36
CA ALA A 142 10.21 -5.12 -10.00
C ALA A 142 9.73 -4.08 -8.96
N PRO A 143 9.01 -4.51 -7.91
CA PRO A 143 8.52 -3.62 -6.87
C PRO A 143 9.70 -2.97 -6.12
N LEU A 144 9.61 -1.65 -5.92
CA LEU A 144 10.47 -0.85 -5.06
C LEU A 144 11.97 -1.18 -5.22
N ARG A 145 12.53 -0.87 -6.41
CA ARG A 145 13.96 -1.00 -6.69
C ARG A 145 14.82 -0.39 -5.58
N ILE A 146 15.95 -1.02 -5.27
CA ILE A 146 16.94 -0.42 -4.36
C ILE A 146 17.33 0.93 -4.93
N THR A 147 17.01 1.97 -4.18
CA THR A 147 17.43 3.35 -4.40
C THR A 147 18.91 3.36 -4.78
N LYS A 148 19.24 3.98 -5.90
CA LYS A 148 20.61 4.44 -6.14
C LYS A 148 20.86 5.64 -5.23
N TRP A 149 21.27 5.40 -3.99
CA TRP A 149 21.86 6.43 -3.14
C TRP A 149 23.20 6.78 -3.81
N MET A 150 23.18 7.70 -4.79
CA MET A 150 24.34 8.00 -5.62
C MET A 150 25.47 8.70 -4.85
N VAL A 151 25.24 9.12 -3.59
CA VAL A 151 26.26 9.76 -2.74
C VAL A 151 26.03 9.37 -1.27
N VAL A 152 27.07 8.96 -0.55
CA VAL A 152 27.06 8.70 0.90
C VAL A 152 28.13 9.59 1.55
N PRO A 153 27.90 10.16 2.75
CA PRO A 153 26.67 10.09 3.56
C PRO A 153 25.63 11.12 3.07
N ASP A 154 24.47 10.63 2.64
CA ASP A 154 23.33 11.47 2.28
C ASP A 154 22.59 11.88 3.57
N PHE A 155 22.57 13.17 3.87
CA PHE A 155 21.72 13.74 4.93
C PHE A 155 20.29 14.00 4.43
N GLY A 156 19.94 13.49 3.25
CA GLY A 156 18.72 13.76 2.49
C GLY A 156 17.44 13.73 3.30
N LEU A 157 17.27 12.80 4.24
CA LEU A 157 16.06 12.73 5.10
C LEU A 157 15.80 14.02 5.90
N ARG A 158 16.84 14.83 6.17
CA ARG A 158 16.75 16.11 6.86
C ARG A 158 16.51 17.29 5.91
N ILE A 159 16.67 17.09 4.61
CA ILE A 159 16.61 18.12 3.59
C ILE A 159 15.19 18.16 3.03
N ALA A 160 14.65 19.37 2.88
CA ALA A 160 13.38 19.55 2.19
C ALA A 160 13.58 19.32 0.69
N LYS A 161 12.74 18.47 0.08
CA LYS A 161 12.76 18.24 -1.36
C LYS A 161 12.36 19.54 -2.07
N ASP A 162 13.00 19.80 -3.21
CA ASP A 162 12.53 20.86 -4.09
C ASP A 162 11.18 20.49 -4.72
N LEU A 163 10.54 21.46 -5.36
CA LEU A 163 9.22 21.29 -5.96
C LEU A 163 9.17 20.19 -7.02
N GLN A 164 10.21 20.06 -7.84
CA GLN A 164 10.23 19.07 -8.92
C GLN A 164 10.44 17.66 -8.38
N LEU A 165 11.38 17.48 -7.46
CA LEU A 165 11.66 16.20 -6.83
C LEU A 165 10.47 15.73 -6.01
N GLY A 166 9.94 16.58 -5.14
CA GLY A 166 8.80 16.24 -4.27
C GLY A 166 7.54 15.85 -5.05
N GLN A 167 7.23 16.53 -6.15
CA GLN A 167 6.07 16.22 -6.99
C GLN A 167 6.23 14.92 -7.80
N ASN A 168 7.45 14.54 -8.16
CA ASN A 168 7.71 13.40 -9.05
C ASN A 168 8.10 12.12 -8.30
N ASP A 169 8.40 12.21 -7.01
CA ASP A 169 8.80 11.10 -6.15
C ASP A 169 7.59 10.31 -5.59
N LEU A 170 6.74 9.81 -6.50
CA LEU A 170 5.51 9.08 -6.14
C LEU A 170 5.78 7.83 -5.30
N HIS A 171 6.93 7.19 -5.48
CA HIS A 171 7.31 5.97 -4.75
C HIS A 171 8.03 6.24 -3.43
N LEU A 172 8.16 7.51 -3.04
CA LEU A 172 8.96 7.92 -1.87
C LEU A 172 10.33 7.24 -1.89
N GLU A 173 10.94 7.27 -3.07
CA GLU A 173 12.24 6.68 -3.36
C GLU A 173 13.34 7.58 -2.78
N PHE A 174 13.25 8.88 -2.99
CA PHE A 174 14.30 9.80 -2.59
C PHE A 174 14.15 10.23 -1.13
N PRO A 175 15.23 10.19 -0.34
CA PRO A 175 15.18 10.67 1.03
C PRO A 175 14.94 12.18 1.06
N GLY A 176 14.01 12.63 1.90
CA GLY A 176 13.77 14.04 2.13
C GLY A 176 12.38 14.36 2.64
N ARG A 177 12.27 15.52 3.27
CA ARG A 177 11.00 16.03 3.79
C ARG A 177 10.24 16.71 2.66
N TRP A 178 8.96 16.40 2.54
CA TRP A 178 8.07 17.04 1.58
C TRP A 178 6.91 17.71 2.31
N ASP A 179 7.06 19.02 2.55
CA ASP A 179 6.11 19.79 3.36
C ASP A 179 4.81 20.12 2.61
N LEU A 180 4.81 20.01 1.28
CA LEU A 180 3.65 20.24 0.40
C LEU A 180 2.89 18.93 0.09
N THR A 181 3.09 17.90 0.89
CA THR A 181 2.36 16.64 0.77
C THR A 181 0.87 16.82 1.04
N MET A 182 0.04 16.02 0.36
CA MET A 182 -1.40 15.91 0.60
C MET A 182 -1.77 14.56 1.25
N TYR A 183 -0.78 13.77 1.68
CA TYR A 183 -1.02 12.44 2.25
C TYR A 183 -1.90 12.48 3.51
N PRO A 184 -1.66 13.38 4.50
CA PRO A 184 -2.51 13.46 5.68
C PRO A 184 -3.98 13.74 5.34
N GLU A 185 -4.23 14.64 4.39
CA GLU A 185 -5.57 15.08 4.00
C GLU A 185 -6.30 14.03 3.15
N ILE A 186 -5.57 13.30 2.30
CA ILE A 186 -6.16 12.33 1.36
C ILE A 186 -6.29 10.94 2.00
N PHE A 187 -5.25 10.48 2.71
CA PHE A 187 -5.15 9.11 3.22
C PHE A 187 -5.30 9.03 4.73
N GLY A 188 -5.29 10.15 5.46
CA GLY A 188 -5.31 10.15 6.93
C GLY A 188 -4.01 9.64 7.56
N ILE A 189 -2.93 9.49 6.78
CA ILE A 189 -1.63 8.98 7.23
C ILE A 189 -0.53 9.98 6.82
N PRO A 190 0.40 10.33 7.73
CA PRO A 190 1.53 11.20 7.38
C PRO A 190 2.44 10.60 6.30
N GLU A 191 2.81 11.39 5.28
CA GLU A 191 3.79 10.94 4.26
C GLU A 191 5.13 10.55 4.90
N SER A 192 5.55 11.27 5.96
CA SER A 192 6.78 10.98 6.69
C SER A 192 6.82 9.54 7.22
N PHE A 193 5.67 8.99 7.63
CA PHE A 193 5.56 7.60 8.06
C PHE A 193 5.74 6.64 6.89
N VAL A 194 5.01 6.85 5.79
CA VAL A 194 5.07 5.99 4.60
C VAL A 194 6.46 6.03 3.98
N GLY A 195 7.11 7.21 3.99
CA GLY A 195 8.49 7.40 3.58
C GLY A 195 9.46 6.56 4.42
N LEU A 196 9.32 6.56 5.75
CA LEU A 196 10.13 5.69 6.61
C LEU A 196 9.90 4.21 6.29
N VAL A 197 8.67 3.75 6.10
CA VAL A 197 8.39 2.36 5.69
C VAL A 197 9.04 2.03 4.35
N SER A 198 8.97 2.92 3.36
CA SER A 198 9.65 2.79 2.06
C SER A 198 11.16 2.62 2.25
N HIS A 199 11.80 3.52 2.99
CA HIS A 199 13.25 3.51 3.21
C HIS A 199 13.72 2.29 4.02
N ILE A 200 12.98 1.87 5.06
CA ILE A 200 13.29 0.64 5.81
C ILE A 200 13.20 -0.57 4.90
N THR A 201 12.19 -0.63 4.04
CA THR A 201 12.01 -1.73 3.08
C THR A 201 13.19 -1.81 2.11
N ARG A 202 13.60 -0.67 1.55
CA ARG A 202 14.75 -0.59 0.63
C ARG A 202 16.07 -0.95 1.31
N LEU A 203 16.29 -0.46 2.53
CA LEU A 203 17.47 -0.80 3.32
C LEU A 203 17.51 -2.29 3.69
N GLY A 204 16.37 -2.89 4.00
CA GLY A 204 16.26 -4.33 4.19
C GLY A 204 16.59 -5.12 2.92
N ASN A 205 16.15 -4.64 1.75
CA ASN A 205 16.50 -5.26 0.47
C ASN A 205 18.01 -5.12 0.18
N GLU A 206 18.64 -4.02 0.58
CA GLU A 206 20.09 -3.81 0.51
C GLU A 206 20.83 -4.82 1.40
N ARG A 207 20.36 -5.03 2.64
CA ARG A 207 20.88 -6.05 3.54
C ARG A 207 20.81 -7.45 2.92
N ASP A 208 19.66 -7.84 2.37
CA ASP A 208 19.50 -9.17 1.77
C ASP A 208 20.45 -9.38 0.58
N ARG A 209 20.74 -8.33 -0.20
CA ARG A 209 21.74 -8.40 -1.28
C ARG A 209 23.16 -8.49 -0.75
N LEU A 210 23.49 -7.80 0.33
CA LEU A 210 24.80 -7.90 0.97
C LEU A 210 25.07 -9.30 1.56
N LEU A 211 24.04 -9.93 2.11
CA LEU A 211 24.15 -11.26 2.71
C LEU A 211 24.10 -12.40 1.69
N ASN A 212 23.27 -12.27 0.63
CA ASN A 212 23.02 -13.35 -0.33
C ASN A 212 23.68 -13.15 -1.71
N GLY A 213 24.22 -11.97 -2.00
CA GLY A 213 24.82 -11.65 -3.30
C GLY A 213 26.18 -12.31 -3.49
N SER A 214 26.44 -12.84 -4.69
CA SER A 214 27.81 -13.14 -5.12
C SER A 214 28.60 -11.83 -5.26
N PRO A 215 29.92 -11.83 -4.97
CA PRO A 215 30.79 -10.67 -5.14
C PRO A 215 31.07 -10.42 -6.63
N ALA A 216 30.03 -10.11 -7.40
CA ALA A 216 30.20 -9.48 -8.70
C ALA A 216 30.40 -7.99 -8.44
N ASP A 217 31.68 -7.60 -8.42
CA ASP A 217 32.16 -6.23 -8.24
C ASP A 217 31.80 -5.37 -9.45
N ASP A 218 30.53 -4.98 -9.53
CA ASP A 218 30.03 -4.05 -10.55
C ASP A 218 30.24 -2.58 -10.12
N GLY A 219 30.94 -2.32 -9.00
CA GLY A 219 31.12 -0.99 -8.40
C GLY A 219 29.80 -0.31 -7.98
N ARG A 220 28.68 -1.05 -8.02
CA ARG A 220 27.30 -0.54 -7.83
C ARG A 220 26.63 -1.07 -6.56
N THR A 221 27.22 -2.07 -5.90
CA THR A 221 26.74 -2.62 -4.63
C THR A 221 27.19 -1.71 -3.48
N PRO A 222 26.28 -1.25 -2.61
CA PRO A 222 26.65 -0.46 -1.43
C PRO A 222 27.65 -1.24 -0.58
N THR A 223 28.64 -0.56 0.01
CA THR A 223 29.55 -1.25 0.94
C THR A 223 28.86 -1.49 2.29
N MET A 224 29.37 -2.43 3.09
CA MET A 224 28.87 -2.63 4.46
C MET A 224 28.96 -1.34 5.30
N ARG A 225 29.98 -0.50 5.05
CA ARG A 225 30.12 0.81 5.68
C ARG A 225 28.95 1.73 5.32
N ASP A 226 28.59 1.78 4.04
CA ASP A 226 27.47 2.60 3.56
C ASP A 226 26.16 2.14 4.17
N PHE A 227 25.92 0.83 4.17
CA PHE A 227 24.75 0.21 4.81
C PHE A 227 24.63 0.63 6.28
N LEU A 228 25.70 0.51 7.07
CA LEU A 228 25.70 0.87 8.48
C LEU A 228 25.45 2.37 8.71
N LEU A 229 26.03 3.24 7.87
CA LEU A 229 25.78 4.69 7.95
C LEU A 229 24.29 5.01 7.69
N ARG A 230 23.70 4.38 6.67
CA ARG A 230 22.27 4.54 6.35
C ARG A 230 21.37 3.98 7.42
N ALA A 231 21.70 2.80 7.97
CA ALA A 231 20.97 2.19 9.08
C ALA A 231 20.96 3.11 10.31
N LYS A 232 22.11 3.71 10.65
CA LYS A 232 22.20 4.67 11.76
C LYS A 232 21.37 5.94 11.52
N LEU A 233 21.41 6.49 10.31
CA LEU A 233 20.60 7.65 9.96
C LEU A 233 19.11 7.34 10.05
N LEU A 234 18.68 6.17 9.55
CA LEU A 234 17.27 5.78 9.56
C LEU A 234 16.79 5.46 10.98
N ASP A 235 17.61 4.83 11.82
CA ASP A 235 17.35 4.59 13.25
C ASP A 235 17.03 5.90 13.99
N GLU A 236 17.84 6.94 13.77
CA GLU A 236 17.61 8.26 14.35
C GLU A 236 16.27 8.86 13.94
N HIS A 237 15.85 8.71 12.68
CA HIS A 237 14.57 9.22 12.20
C HIS A 237 13.39 8.38 12.69
N VAL A 238 13.53 7.06 12.78
CA VAL A 238 12.50 6.18 13.37
C VAL A 238 12.29 6.54 14.84
N CYS A 239 13.36 6.76 15.60
CA CYS A 239 13.29 7.15 17.01
C CYS A 239 12.69 8.55 17.23
N ARG A 240 12.93 9.49 16.32
CA ARG A 240 12.44 10.87 16.40
C ARG A 240 11.11 11.11 15.68
N TRP A 241 10.56 10.12 14.99
CA TRP A 241 9.29 10.30 14.31
C TRP A 241 8.19 10.53 15.35
N GLU A 242 7.56 11.70 15.33
CA GLU A 242 6.52 12.05 16.28
C GLU A 242 5.13 11.75 15.71
N PRO A 243 4.30 10.98 16.43
CA PRO A 243 2.93 10.72 16.02
C PRO A 243 2.12 12.02 16.05
N PRO A 244 1.29 12.29 15.02
CA PRO A 244 0.37 13.42 15.05
C PRO A 244 -0.50 13.43 16.30
N SER A 245 -0.74 14.63 16.83
CA SER A 245 -1.71 14.86 17.89
C SER A 245 -3.13 14.93 17.32
N GLY A 246 -4.12 14.61 18.13
CA GLY A 246 -5.53 14.77 17.80
C GLY A 246 -6.31 13.46 17.76
N PRO A 247 -7.43 13.42 17.02
CA PRO A 247 -8.18 12.19 16.81
C PRO A 247 -7.22 11.12 16.28
N HIS A 248 -7.31 9.91 16.83
CA HIS A 248 -6.51 8.77 16.39
C HIS A 248 -5.03 8.77 16.87
N HIS A 249 -4.67 9.65 17.80
CA HIS A 249 -3.32 9.69 18.39
C HIS A 249 -2.80 8.32 18.86
N PHE A 250 -3.63 7.51 19.53
CA PHE A 250 -3.25 6.16 19.98
C PHE A 250 -2.87 5.23 18.81
N MET A 251 -3.55 5.33 17.67
CA MET A 251 -3.17 4.58 16.47
C MET A 251 -1.82 5.06 15.92
N PHE A 252 -1.58 6.37 15.86
CA PHE A 252 -0.28 6.87 15.41
C PHE A 252 0.86 6.46 16.35
N CYS A 253 0.61 6.40 17.66
CA CYS A 253 1.56 5.83 18.62
C CYS A 253 1.79 4.33 18.37
N ALA A 254 0.74 3.56 18.07
CA ALA A 254 0.88 2.16 17.70
C ALA A 254 1.71 1.99 16.41
N MET A 255 1.48 2.84 15.41
CA MET A 255 2.24 2.91 14.17
C MET A 255 3.72 3.21 14.44
N GLN A 256 4.04 4.17 15.31
CA GLN A 256 5.43 4.46 15.70
C GLN A 256 6.12 3.23 16.29
N LYS A 257 5.46 2.54 17.23
CA LYS A 257 6.04 1.35 17.87
C LYS A 257 6.19 0.19 16.89
N ALA A 258 5.21 -0.02 16.01
CA ALA A 258 5.29 -1.01 14.95
C ALA A 258 6.41 -0.68 13.94
N LEU A 259 6.66 0.60 13.66
CA LEU A 259 7.77 1.06 12.83
C LEU A 259 9.12 0.71 13.46
N SER A 260 9.29 0.91 14.77
CA SER A 260 10.48 0.48 15.49
C SER A 260 10.66 -1.03 15.42
N ILE A 261 9.61 -1.81 15.68
CA ILE A 261 9.63 -3.29 15.55
C ILE A 261 10.06 -3.70 14.14
N PHE A 262 9.44 -3.11 13.11
CA PHE A 262 9.75 -3.38 11.72
C PHE A 262 11.21 -3.09 11.40
N PHE A 263 11.71 -1.91 11.80
CA PHE A 263 13.08 -1.49 11.57
C PHE A 263 14.09 -2.43 12.24
N TYR A 264 13.97 -2.66 13.55
CA TYR A 264 14.93 -3.50 14.28
C TYR A 264 14.92 -4.95 13.81
N ARG A 265 13.75 -5.50 13.44
CA ARG A 265 13.65 -6.84 12.88
C ARG A 265 14.20 -6.90 11.44
N ARG A 266 13.86 -5.93 10.58
CA ARG A 266 14.20 -5.94 9.14
C ARG A 266 15.63 -5.52 8.84
N VAL A 267 16.25 -4.69 9.67
CA VAL A 267 17.59 -4.15 9.45
C VAL A 267 18.62 -4.86 10.33
N TYR A 268 18.38 -4.94 11.63
CA TYR A 268 19.33 -5.48 12.60
C TYR A 268 19.11 -6.95 12.97
N ASP A 269 18.03 -7.58 12.49
CA ASP A 269 17.68 -8.96 12.82
C ASP A 269 17.59 -9.21 14.34
N VAL A 270 17.04 -8.23 15.08
CA VAL A 270 16.88 -8.33 16.54
C VAL A 270 16.02 -9.54 16.89
N ASP A 271 16.44 -10.26 17.93
CA ASP A 271 15.71 -11.42 18.44
C ASP A 271 14.31 -11.05 18.93
N VAL A 272 13.35 -11.92 18.63
CA VAL A 272 11.92 -11.70 18.89
C VAL A 272 11.65 -11.50 20.38
N ALA A 273 12.41 -12.14 21.28
CA ALA A 273 12.23 -12.00 22.72
C ALA A 273 12.52 -10.57 23.22
N THR A 274 13.47 -9.88 22.58
CA THR A 274 13.83 -8.49 22.92
C THR A 274 12.71 -7.51 22.55
N LEU A 275 11.91 -7.82 21.52
CA LEU A 275 10.85 -6.97 21.01
C LEU A 275 9.54 -7.08 21.81
N GLN A 276 9.41 -8.06 22.72
CA GLN A 276 8.13 -8.36 23.38
C GLN A 276 7.58 -7.20 24.23
N HIS A 277 8.44 -6.34 24.78
CA HIS A 277 7.96 -5.14 25.47
C HIS A 277 7.24 -4.18 24.51
N SER A 278 7.83 -3.92 23.34
CA SER A 278 7.22 -3.09 22.29
C SER A 278 5.95 -3.72 21.72
N VAL A 279 5.91 -5.06 21.58
CA VAL A 279 4.70 -5.78 21.15
C VAL A 279 3.53 -5.55 22.12
N ARG A 280 3.78 -5.61 23.44
CA ARG A 280 2.77 -5.31 24.46
C ARG A 280 2.32 -3.84 24.40
N GLN A 281 3.25 -2.91 24.19
CA GLN A 281 2.89 -1.49 24.02
C GLN A 281 1.95 -1.26 22.83
N VAL A 282 2.22 -1.90 21.69
CA VAL A 282 1.33 -1.80 20.52
C VAL A 282 -0.06 -2.37 20.84
N ARG A 283 -0.15 -3.53 21.50
CA ARG A 283 -1.45 -4.08 21.96
C ARG A 283 -2.21 -3.03 22.78
N ASP A 284 -1.58 -2.48 23.80
CA ASP A 284 -2.22 -1.53 24.72
C ASP A 284 -2.68 -0.25 23.99
N LEU A 285 -1.92 0.22 23.02
CA LEU A 285 -2.26 1.37 22.17
C LEU A 285 -3.41 1.05 21.21
N LEU A 286 -3.43 -0.14 20.61
CA LEU A 286 -4.54 -0.59 19.77
C LEU A 286 -5.83 -0.71 20.58
N THR A 287 -5.77 -1.23 21.81
CA THR A 287 -6.92 -1.29 22.72
C THR A 287 -7.44 0.10 23.05
N GLN A 288 -6.56 1.03 23.47
CA GLN A 288 -6.95 2.43 23.74
C GLN A 288 -7.56 3.11 22.51
N SER A 289 -7.00 2.83 21.33
CA SER A 289 -7.55 3.31 20.07
C SER A 289 -8.98 2.80 19.88
N GLN A 290 -9.21 1.48 20.00
CA GLN A 290 -10.54 0.89 19.85
C GLN A 290 -11.56 1.47 20.84
N THR A 291 -11.19 1.58 22.12
CA THR A 291 -12.03 2.18 23.16
C THR A 291 -12.45 3.60 22.79
N TRP A 292 -11.51 4.42 22.31
CA TRP A 292 -11.81 5.79 21.88
C TRP A 292 -12.84 5.85 20.74
N TYR A 293 -12.81 4.93 19.78
CA TYR A 293 -13.85 4.88 18.73
C TYR A 293 -15.21 4.45 19.25
N THR A 294 -15.23 3.45 20.13
CA THR A 294 -16.47 3.00 20.75
C THR A 294 -17.12 4.14 21.55
N GLU A 295 -16.34 4.90 22.32
CA GLU A 295 -16.83 6.02 23.13
C GLU A 295 -17.23 7.23 22.29
N SER A 296 -16.48 7.54 21.23
CA SER A 296 -16.78 8.69 20.35
C SER A 296 -17.90 8.41 19.34
N GLY A 297 -18.35 7.16 19.21
CA GLY A 297 -19.31 6.73 18.20
C GLY A 297 -18.78 6.81 16.76
N GLN A 298 -17.49 7.09 16.58
CA GLN A 298 -16.85 7.12 15.27
C GLN A 298 -16.51 5.69 14.83
N ARG A 299 -16.55 5.43 13.52
CA ARG A 299 -16.00 4.18 12.97
C ARG A 299 -14.54 4.43 12.58
N GLY A 300 -13.63 3.72 13.25
CA GLY A 300 -12.21 3.74 12.91
C GLY A 300 -11.93 2.71 11.83
N VAL A 301 -11.58 3.16 10.63
CA VAL A 301 -10.93 2.30 9.63
C VAL A 301 -9.45 2.63 9.69
N PHE A 302 -8.66 1.63 10.05
CA PHE A 302 -7.24 1.80 10.33
C PHE A 302 -6.37 0.91 9.47
N PRO A 303 -5.11 1.33 9.24
CA PRO A 303 -4.16 0.48 8.56
C PRO A 303 -3.98 -0.81 9.37
N VAL A 304 -4.07 -1.95 8.69
CA VAL A 304 -3.82 -3.27 9.31
C VAL A 304 -2.33 -3.47 9.63
N TRP A 305 -1.46 -2.73 8.92
CA TRP A 305 0.00 -2.88 8.99
C TRP A 305 0.60 -2.88 10.42
N PRO A 306 0.26 -1.94 11.33
CA PRO A 306 0.86 -1.90 12.66
C PRO A 306 0.56 -3.15 13.47
N ALA A 307 -0.68 -3.63 13.40
CA ALA A 307 -1.10 -4.86 14.06
C ALA A 307 -0.46 -6.08 13.40
N PHE A 308 -0.43 -6.14 12.07
CA PHE A 308 0.17 -7.27 11.33
C PHE A 308 1.66 -7.46 11.65
N VAL A 309 2.47 -6.42 11.47
CA VAL A 309 3.92 -6.48 11.73
C VAL A 309 4.18 -6.88 13.17
N THR A 310 3.42 -6.32 14.11
CA THR A 310 3.58 -6.61 15.52
C THR A 310 3.15 -8.03 15.87
N ALA A 311 2.04 -8.51 15.31
CA ALA A 311 1.51 -9.85 15.54
C ALA A 311 2.47 -10.93 15.04
N CYS A 312 3.13 -10.72 13.89
CA CYS A 312 4.19 -11.60 13.41
C CYS A 312 5.31 -11.79 14.46
N GLU A 313 5.55 -10.82 15.32
CA GLU A 313 6.56 -10.85 16.37
C GLU A 313 6.03 -11.23 17.76
N ALA A 314 4.75 -11.60 17.90
CA ALA A 314 4.17 -12.02 19.18
C ALA A 314 4.57 -13.47 19.57
N LEU A 315 5.10 -13.65 20.79
CA LEU A 315 5.49 -14.97 21.29
C LEU A 315 4.48 -15.62 22.24
N SER A 316 3.85 -14.83 23.13
CA SER A 316 2.98 -15.40 24.16
C SER A 316 1.60 -15.74 23.60
N PRO A 317 0.98 -16.86 23.99
CA PRO A 317 -0.37 -17.24 23.55
C PRO A 317 -1.40 -16.12 23.72
N ASP A 318 -1.37 -15.40 24.84
CA ASP A 318 -2.28 -14.28 25.10
C ASP A 318 -2.16 -13.13 24.08
N LEU A 319 -0.93 -12.85 23.62
CA LEU A 319 -0.71 -11.82 22.59
C LEU A 319 -1.18 -12.33 21.23
N GLN A 320 -0.92 -13.60 20.95
CA GLN A 320 -1.36 -14.24 19.72
C GLN A 320 -2.89 -14.24 19.60
N GLU A 321 -3.58 -14.64 20.67
CA GLU A 321 -5.04 -14.60 20.76
C GLU A 321 -5.57 -13.18 20.56
N PHE A 322 -5.01 -12.20 21.26
CA PHE A 322 -5.40 -10.80 21.10
C PHE A 322 -5.36 -10.34 19.63
N PHE A 323 -4.24 -10.57 18.93
CA PHE A 323 -4.10 -10.13 17.54
C PHE A 323 -5.04 -10.88 16.60
N GLN A 324 -5.29 -12.17 16.81
CA GLN A 324 -6.28 -12.92 16.03
C GLN A 324 -7.67 -12.30 16.18
N THR A 325 -8.11 -12.07 17.42
CA THR A 325 -9.38 -11.41 17.70
C THR A 325 -9.43 -10.00 17.11
N TRP A 326 -8.33 -9.25 17.17
CA TRP A 326 -8.24 -7.90 16.60
C TRP A 326 -8.44 -7.92 15.07
N PHE A 327 -7.83 -8.88 14.35
CA PHE A 327 -8.03 -9.01 12.91
C PHE A 327 -9.46 -9.41 12.56
N GLU A 328 -10.05 -10.35 13.29
CA GLU A 328 -11.44 -10.77 13.09
C GLU A 328 -12.41 -9.61 13.30
N GLN A 329 -12.25 -8.85 14.39
CA GLN A 329 -13.07 -7.67 14.67
C GLN A 329 -12.91 -6.60 13.59
N GLY A 330 -11.68 -6.32 13.16
CA GLY A 330 -11.41 -5.35 12.10
C GLY A 330 -12.04 -5.76 10.77
N PHE A 331 -12.03 -7.06 10.43
CA PHE A 331 -12.73 -7.56 9.26
C PHE A 331 -14.25 -7.42 9.38
N GLN A 332 -14.84 -7.74 10.53
CA GLN A 332 -16.28 -7.60 10.75
C GLN A 332 -16.76 -6.14 10.67
N GLN A 333 -15.90 -5.20 11.08
CA GLN A 333 -16.23 -3.77 11.06
C GLN A 333 -16.01 -3.12 9.69
N GLY A 334 -14.93 -3.46 8.99
CA GLY A 334 -14.50 -2.78 7.77
C GLY A 334 -14.63 -3.57 6.46
N GLY A 335 -14.79 -4.90 6.51
CA GLY A 335 -14.88 -5.77 5.33
C GLY A 335 -13.63 -5.82 4.45
N LEU A 336 -12.50 -5.27 4.93
CA LEU A 336 -11.24 -5.21 4.20
C LEU A 336 -10.57 -6.58 4.21
N ALA A 337 -10.31 -7.13 3.01
CA ALA A 337 -9.65 -8.43 2.87
C ALA A 337 -8.29 -8.51 3.57
N SER A 338 -7.56 -7.40 3.73
CA SER A 338 -6.29 -7.38 4.45
C SER A 338 -6.41 -7.86 5.90
N PHE A 339 -7.51 -7.55 6.58
CA PHE A 339 -7.78 -8.08 7.92
C PHE A 339 -8.08 -9.59 7.89
N GLN A 340 -8.85 -10.03 6.88
CA GLN A 340 -9.16 -11.45 6.68
C GLN A 340 -7.91 -12.28 6.39
N LEU A 341 -6.96 -11.72 5.62
CA LEU A 341 -5.71 -12.38 5.22
C LEU A 341 -4.65 -12.37 6.33
N ALA A 342 -4.60 -11.31 7.15
CA ALA A 342 -3.57 -11.16 8.18
C ALA A 342 -3.56 -12.30 9.21
N GLY A 343 -4.74 -12.70 9.71
CA GLY A 343 -4.88 -13.74 10.73
C GLY A 343 -4.21 -15.08 10.35
N PRO A 344 -4.59 -15.70 9.21
CA PRO A 344 -3.95 -16.92 8.71
C PRO A 344 -2.43 -16.79 8.52
N ILE A 345 -1.96 -15.70 7.90
CA ILE A 345 -0.53 -15.47 7.64
C ILE A 345 0.25 -15.45 8.95
N VAL A 346 -0.26 -14.74 9.94
CA VAL A 346 0.38 -14.63 11.25
C VAL A 346 0.41 -15.98 11.98
N ARG A 347 -0.65 -16.81 11.87
CA ARG A 347 -0.64 -18.18 12.41
C ARG A 347 0.43 -19.04 11.76
N ASP A 348 0.62 -18.92 10.44
CA ASP A 348 1.68 -19.64 9.74
C ASP A 348 3.06 -19.20 10.25
N VAL A 349 3.28 -17.90 10.49
CA VAL A 349 4.52 -17.39 11.09
C VAL A 349 4.79 -18.02 12.46
N TRP A 350 3.79 -18.06 13.34
CA TRP A 350 3.92 -18.68 14.66
C TRP A 350 4.17 -20.18 14.58
N GLY A 351 3.45 -20.89 13.71
CA GLY A 351 3.60 -22.32 13.49
C GLY A 351 4.99 -22.71 13.01
N ASN A 352 5.52 -21.99 12.01
CA ASN A 352 6.87 -22.21 11.49
C ASN A 352 7.94 -21.97 12.58
N ARG A 353 7.79 -20.92 13.39
CA ARG A 353 8.71 -20.65 14.52
C ARG A 353 8.71 -21.73 15.58
N ALA A 354 7.54 -22.32 15.87
CA ALA A 354 7.43 -23.40 16.83
C ALA A 354 8.12 -24.70 16.35
N GLN A 355 8.10 -24.95 15.04
CA GLN A 355 8.70 -26.14 14.42
C GLN A 355 10.21 -25.99 14.19
N GLU A 356 10.67 -24.82 13.72
CA GLU A 356 12.07 -24.57 13.39
C GLU A 356 12.86 -23.94 14.57
N ARG A 357 12.96 -24.66 15.69
CA ARG A 357 13.75 -24.21 16.85
C ARG A 357 15.20 -23.87 16.42
N GLY A 358 15.53 -22.57 16.39
CA GLY A 358 16.88 -22.07 16.14
C GLY A 358 17.13 -21.45 14.75
N LYS A 359 16.16 -21.47 13.82
CA LYS A 359 16.26 -20.69 12.57
C LYS A 359 15.51 -19.37 12.69
N ALA A 360 16.09 -18.30 12.15
CA ALA A 360 15.44 -16.99 12.10
C ALA A 360 14.32 -17.02 11.06
N VAL A 361 13.08 -17.24 11.51
CA VAL A 361 11.90 -17.21 10.63
C VAL A 361 11.39 -15.78 10.50
N HIS A 362 11.43 -15.26 9.27
CA HIS A 362 10.93 -13.93 8.94
C HIS A 362 9.61 -13.99 8.16
N TRP A 363 8.63 -13.19 8.56
CA TRP A 363 7.33 -13.14 7.86
C TRP A 363 7.43 -12.80 6.36
N PRO A 364 8.36 -11.95 5.86
CA PRO A 364 8.47 -11.70 4.42
C PRO A 364 8.90 -12.94 3.63
N GLU A 365 9.65 -13.85 4.25
CA GLU A 365 10.08 -15.11 3.62
C GLU A 365 8.91 -16.06 3.46
N ILE A 366 8.07 -16.17 4.49
CA ILE A 366 6.83 -16.97 4.45
C ILE A 366 5.87 -16.43 3.39
N MET A 367 5.71 -15.11 3.33
CA MET A 367 4.88 -14.50 2.28
C MET A 367 5.44 -14.80 0.88
N ARG A 368 6.76 -14.73 0.69
CA ARG A 368 7.42 -15.08 -0.57
C ARG A 368 7.29 -16.56 -0.93
N SER A 369 7.52 -17.47 0.02
CA SER A 369 7.45 -18.92 -0.21
C SER A 369 6.03 -19.35 -0.60
N ASN A 370 5.03 -18.75 0.03
CA ASN A 370 3.63 -19.09 -0.16
C ASN A 370 2.97 -18.24 -1.26
N LYS A 371 3.73 -17.37 -1.94
CA LYS A 371 3.25 -16.43 -2.97
C LYS A 371 2.06 -15.58 -2.50
N LEU A 372 2.12 -15.15 -1.24
CA LEU A 372 1.10 -14.34 -0.60
C LEU A 372 1.45 -12.86 -0.77
N ALA A 373 0.44 -12.06 -1.10
CA ALA A 373 0.55 -10.62 -1.13
C ALA A 373 -0.65 -10.01 -0.38
N MET A 374 -0.37 -9.00 0.44
CA MET A 374 -1.37 -8.37 1.29
C MET A 374 -1.17 -6.85 1.27
N VAL A 375 -2.26 -6.13 1.05
CA VAL A 375 -2.28 -4.66 1.05
C VAL A 375 -2.41 -4.19 2.49
N CYS A 376 -1.33 -3.68 3.06
CA CYS A 376 -1.27 -3.44 4.50
C CYS A 376 -1.56 -1.97 4.89
N MET A 377 -1.46 -1.04 3.93
CA MET A 377 -1.64 0.40 4.11
C MET A 377 -2.42 0.99 2.94
#